data_AF-A0A5B9CIT6-F1
#
_entry.id   AF-A0A5B9CIT6-F1
#
_cell.length_a   1.000
_cell.length_b   1.000
_cell.length_c   1.000
_cell.angle_alpha   90.00
_cell.angle_beta   90.00
_cell.angle_gamma   90.00
#
_symmetry.space_group_name_H-M   'P 1'
#
loop_
_entity.id
_entity.type
_entity.pdbx_description
1 polymer ?
#
loop_
_entity_poly.entity_id
_entity_poly.type
_entity_poly.pdbx_seq_one_letter_code
_entity_poly.pdbx_strand_id
1 'polypeptide(L)'
;PVFTQEIYSFVVFENVALGYHVGGVSAHTMDLNINITYLITTGDQKGMFEINKMTGLITTASIIDREERAFYQLKVVASGGTITGDALVNITVRDLNDNSPHFLHAVESVNVVENWNTGHTIFQAKAVDPDEGANGQVAYSLKQNPKNLFSIDERSGAISLTGLLDVNDGSYQVEIMASDLGVPERFSSFILTVSVHDVNDNPPVFDQLSYEVVISELEPVNSRFFSVYASDKDSGTNGEIAYNIIEGNTGDA
;
A
#
# COMPACT_ATOMS: atom_id res chain seq x y z
N PRO A 1 13.63 -49.27 -17.37
CA PRO A 1 13.59 -48.84 -15.96
C PRO A 1 12.16 -48.45 -15.57
N VAL A 2 11.70 -48.82 -14.38
CA VAL A 2 10.36 -48.48 -13.87
C VAL A 2 10.54 -47.76 -12.55
N PHE A 3 9.98 -46.56 -12.42
CA PHE A 3 10.03 -45.81 -11.17
C PHE A 3 9.24 -46.51 -10.07
N THR A 4 9.63 -46.30 -8.82
CA THR A 4 8.86 -46.82 -7.66
C THR A 4 7.52 -46.12 -7.50
N GLN A 5 7.37 -44.92 -8.04
CA GLN A 5 6.14 -44.13 -8.07
C GLN A 5 6.01 -43.42 -9.42
N GLU A 6 4.77 -43.24 -9.90
CA GLU A 6 4.52 -42.42 -11.09
C GLU A 6 4.64 -40.92 -10.79
N ILE A 7 4.33 -40.52 -9.55
CA ILE A 7 4.40 -39.14 -9.06
C ILE A 7 5.07 -39.12 -7.69
N TYR A 8 6.14 -38.32 -7.56
CA TYR A 8 6.77 -37.99 -6.30
C TYR A 8 6.35 -36.58 -5.87
N SER A 9 6.24 -36.34 -4.57
CA SER A 9 5.90 -35.02 -4.02
C SER A 9 6.86 -34.66 -2.90
N PHE A 10 7.52 -33.51 -3.04
CA PHE A 10 8.46 -32.97 -2.07
C PHE A 10 8.07 -31.56 -1.68
N VAL A 11 8.58 -31.14 -0.52
CA VAL A 11 8.36 -29.81 0.03
C VAL A 11 9.72 -29.26 0.41
N VAL A 12 9.99 -28.02 0.01
CA VAL A 12 11.23 -27.31 0.32
C VAL A 12 10.86 -25.91 0.77
N PHE A 13 11.57 -25.35 1.76
CA PHE A 13 11.44 -23.93 2.06
C PHE A 13 12.20 -23.13 1.00
N GLU A 14 11.76 -21.91 0.73
CA GLU A 14 12.58 -20.98 -0.03
C GLU A 14 13.85 -20.57 0.73
N ASN A 15 14.74 -19.84 0.07
CA ASN A 15 16.00 -19.35 0.64
C ASN A 15 16.95 -20.43 1.20
N VAL A 16 16.67 -21.71 0.92
CA VAL A 16 17.58 -22.81 1.28
C VAL A 16 18.91 -22.70 0.54
N ALA A 17 19.98 -23.11 1.21
CA ALA A 17 21.31 -23.10 0.63
C ALA A 17 21.42 -23.97 -0.62
N LEU A 18 22.41 -23.67 -1.46
CA LEU A 18 22.79 -24.51 -2.60
C LEU A 18 23.15 -25.92 -2.13
N GLY A 19 22.73 -26.94 -2.89
CA GLY A 19 22.95 -28.34 -2.55
C GLY A 19 22.00 -28.87 -1.47
N TYR A 20 20.96 -28.12 -1.08
CA TYR A 20 19.96 -28.59 -0.12
C TYR A 20 19.25 -29.83 -0.65
N HIS A 21 19.10 -30.85 0.20
CA HIS A 21 18.51 -32.13 -0.16
C HIS A 21 16.98 -32.00 -0.22
N VAL A 22 16.41 -31.96 -1.42
CA VAL A 22 14.96 -31.81 -1.62
C VAL A 22 14.22 -33.14 -1.49
N GLY A 23 14.79 -34.20 -2.07
CA GLY A 23 14.16 -35.52 -2.11
C GLY A 23 14.91 -36.47 -3.03
N GLY A 24 14.45 -37.71 -3.14
CA GLY A 24 15.09 -38.72 -4.00
C GLY A 24 14.06 -39.53 -4.77
N VAL A 25 14.34 -39.78 -6.05
CA VAL A 25 13.57 -40.69 -6.88
C VAL A 25 14.34 -41.99 -7.09
N SER A 26 13.63 -43.07 -7.36
CA SER A 26 14.25 -44.38 -7.59
C SER A 26 13.51 -45.16 -8.65
N ALA A 27 14.26 -45.77 -9.56
CA ALA A 27 13.76 -46.70 -10.55
C ALA A 27 14.50 -48.03 -10.44
N HIS A 28 13.81 -49.11 -10.79
CA HIS A 28 14.34 -50.46 -10.83
C HIS A 28 14.25 -51.04 -12.25
N THR A 29 15.07 -52.04 -12.53
CA THR A 29 15.10 -52.77 -13.80
C THR A 29 15.23 -54.26 -13.51
N MET A 30 14.63 -55.11 -14.35
CA MET A 30 14.76 -56.56 -14.22
C MET A 30 16.14 -57.07 -14.70
N ASP A 31 16.84 -56.27 -15.51
CA ASP A 31 18.19 -56.59 -15.98
C ASP A 31 19.25 -56.00 -15.04
N LEU A 32 19.89 -56.87 -14.26
CA LEU A 32 20.90 -56.50 -13.26
C LEU A 32 22.23 -56.01 -13.87
N ASN A 33 22.43 -56.14 -15.18
CA ASN A 33 23.62 -55.61 -15.86
C ASN A 33 23.47 -54.15 -16.31
N ILE A 34 22.30 -53.54 -16.07
CA ILE A 34 22.00 -52.18 -16.50
C ILE A 34 22.17 -51.21 -15.34
N ASN A 35 23.08 -50.25 -15.51
CA ASN A 35 23.18 -49.10 -14.62
C ASN A 35 22.13 -48.05 -15.02
N ILE A 36 21.25 -47.71 -14.08
CA ILE A 36 20.24 -46.67 -14.28
C ILE A 36 20.88 -45.31 -14.04
N THR A 37 20.63 -44.38 -14.97
CA THR A 37 21.00 -42.96 -14.81
C THR A 37 19.77 -42.07 -14.81
N TYR A 38 19.79 -41.01 -14.01
CA TYR A 38 18.67 -40.09 -13.84
C TYR A 38 18.94 -38.72 -14.48
N LEU A 39 17.90 -38.12 -15.05
CA LEU A 39 17.96 -36.79 -15.65
C LEU A 39 16.63 -36.04 -15.50
N ILE A 40 16.68 -34.77 -15.10
CA ILE A 40 15.55 -33.84 -15.20
C ILE A 40 15.48 -33.37 -16.66
N THR A 41 14.35 -33.59 -17.33
CA THR A 41 14.17 -33.31 -18.76
C THR A 41 13.32 -32.06 -19.02
N THR A 42 12.33 -31.78 -18.18
CA THR A 42 11.47 -30.60 -18.27
C THR A 42 11.02 -30.15 -16.89
N GLY A 43 10.46 -28.95 -16.80
CA GLY A 43 9.88 -28.39 -15.57
C GLY A 43 10.79 -27.43 -14.82
N ASP A 44 12.08 -27.41 -15.18
CA ASP A 44 13.11 -26.56 -14.59
C ASP A 44 13.92 -25.81 -15.66
N GLN A 45 13.30 -24.84 -16.33
CA GLN A 45 14.00 -24.10 -17.40
C GLN A 45 15.11 -23.18 -16.87
N LYS A 46 15.03 -22.78 -15.60
CA LYS A 46 15.98 -21.86 -14.96
C LYS A 46 17.14 -22.59 -14.25
N GLY A 47 17.08 -23.92 -14.14
CA GLY A 47 18.14 -24.71 -13.48
C GLY A 47 18.14 -24.53 -11.96
N MET A 48 16.95 -24.48 -11.36
CA MET A 48 16.77 -24.37 -9.91
C MET A 48 17.12 -25.65 -9.17
N PHE A 49 17.06 -26.81 -9.85
CA PHE A 49 17.30 -28.13 -9.27
C PHE A 49 18.33 -28.91 -10.07
N GLU A 50 19.11 -29.73 -9.36
CA GLU A 50 20.00 -30.72 -9.94
C GLU A 50 19.60 -32.11 -9.46
N ILE A 51 19.76 -33.12 -10.32
CA ILE A 51 19.60 -34.52 -9.94
C ILE A 51 20.94 -35.26 -10.07
N ASN A 52 21.33 -35.94 -9.00
CA ASN A 52 22.48 -36.83 -9.04
C ASN A 52 22.19 -38.01 -9.98
N LYS A 53 22.97 -38.09 -11.07
CA LYS A 53 22.77 -39.06 -12.15
C LYS A 53 22.79 -40.51 -11.69
N MET A 54 23.49 -40.84 -10.60
CA MET A 54 23.65 -42.22 -10.13
C MET A 54 22.68 -42.57 -9.00
N THR A 55 22.39 -41.63 -8.11
CA THR A 55 21.58 -41.90 -6.90
C THR A 55 20.13 -41.48 -7.02
N GLY A 56 19.78 -40.62 -7.97
CA GLY A 56 18.43 -40.05 -8.10
C GLY A 56 18.10 -39.01 -7.04
N LEU A 57 19.08 -38.57 -6.24
CA LEU A 57 18.93 -37.49 -5.26
C LEU A 57 18.77 -36.15 -5.98
N ILE A 58 17.71 -35.41 -5.63
CA ILE A 58 17.43 -34.06 -6.12
C ILE A 58 17.90 -33.05 -5.08
N THR A 59 18.71 -32.10 -5.52
CA THR A 59 19.23 -30.99 -4.71
C THR A 59 18.92 -29.65 -5.34
N THR A 60 18.94 -28.57 -4.55
CA THR A 60 18.86 -27.21 -5.07
C THR A 60 20.16 -26.84 -5.79
N ALA A 61 20.04 -26.22 -6.96
CA ALA A 61 21.14 -25.72 -7.78
C ALA A 61 21.21 -24.18 -7.80
N SER A 62 20.13 -23.51 -7.36
CA SER A 62 20.04 -22.06 -7.15
C SER A 62 19.24 -21.76 -5.87
N ILE A 63 19.29 -20.52 -5.41
CA ILE A 63 18.41 -20.04 -4.34
C ILE A 63 16.99 -19.98 -4.91
N ILE A 64 16.05 -20.65 -4.24
CA ILE A 64 14.65 -20.69 -4.64
C ILE A 64 13.93 -19.54 -3.94
N ASP A 65 13.13 -18.81 -4.69
CA ASP A 65 12.27 -17.70 -4.27
C ASP A 65 10.81 -18.12 -4.58
N ARG A 66 9.95 -18.11 -3.56
CA ARG A 66 8.55 -18.54 -3.66
C ARG A 66 7.71 -17.48 -4.38
N GLU A 67 7.97 -16.19 -4.16
CA GLU A 67 7.31 -15.06 -4.83
C GLU A 67 7.56 -15.11 -6.34
N GLU A 68 8.73 -15.61 -6.77
CA GLU A 68 9.00 -15.88 -8.18
C GLU A 68 8.26 -17.13 -8.67
N ARG A 69 8.31 -18.24 -7.92
CA ARG A 69 7.62 -19.49 -8.29
C ARG A 69 7.40 -20.44 -7.12
N ALA A 70 6.15 -20.52 -6.66
CA ALA A 70 5.73 -21.41 -5.55
C ALA A 70 5.67 -22.92 -5.89
N PHE A 71 5.65 -23.30 -7.16
CA PHE A 71 5.46 -24.70 -7.56
C PHE A 71 6.24 -25.12 -8.81
N TYR A 72 6.87 -26.29 -8.72
CA TYR A 72 7.59 -26.94 -9.80
C TYR A 72 7.03 -28.34 -10.06
N GLN A 73 6.79 -28.64 -11.33
CA GLN A 73 6.50 -30.00 -11.78
C GLN A 73 7.59 -30.42 -12.75
N LEU A 74 8.48 -31.27 -12.27
CA LEU A 74 9.63 -31.77 -13.03
C LEU A 74 9.27 -33.09 -13.70
N LYS A 75 9.76 -33.30 -14.92
CA LYS A 75 9.75 -34.61 -15.56
C LYS A 75 11.13 -35.24 -15.45
N VAL A 76 11.21 -36.33 -14.70
CA VAL A 76 12.47 -37.06 -14.50
C VAL A 76 12.46 -38.33 -15.32
N VAL A 77 13.55 -38.59 -16.03
CA VAL A 77 13.76 -39.80 -16.83
C VAL A 77 14.83 -40.65 -16.19
N ALA A 78 14.54 -41.94 -16.04
CA ALA A 78 15.48 -42.99 -15.69
C ALA A 78 15.89 -43.74 -16.97
N SER A 79 17.14 -43.63 -17.38
CA SER A 79 17.70 -44.30 -18.56
C SER A 79 18.58 -45.48 -18.17
N GLY A 80 18.28 -46.64 -18.75
CA GLY A 80 19.12 -47.84 -18.70
C GLY A 80 19.88 -48.08 -20.00
N GLY A 81 20.20 -47.01 -20.75
CA GLY A 81 20.76 -47.10 -22.10
C GLY A 81 19.69 -46.84 -23.16
N THR A 82 19.22 -47.89 -23.85
CA THR A 82 18.19 -47.78 -24.90
C THR A 82 16.76 -47.77 -24.37
N ILE A 83 16.57 -48.19 -23.11
CA ILE A 83 15.27 -48.23 -22.44
C ILE A 83 15.16 -47.11 -21.41
N THR A 84 14.06 -46.36 -21.46
CA THR A 84 13.77 -45.26 -20.54
C THR A 84 12.46 -45.49 -19.81
N GLY A 85 12.36 -45.00 -18.59
CA GLY A 85 11.09 -44.75 -17.91
C GLY A 85 11.05 -43.29 -17.45
N ASP A 86 9.86 -42.75 -17.25
CA ASP A 86 9.64 -41.39 -16.76
C ASP A 86 8.70 -41.35 -15.56
N ALA A 87 8.89 -40.33 -14.72
CA ALA A 87 8.02 -40.00 -13.59
C ALA A 87 7.91 -38.49 -13.42
N LEU A 88 6.84 -38.04 -12.78
CA LEU A 88 6.66 -36.65 -12.40
C LEU A 88 7.15 -36.42 -10.97
N VAL A 89 7.77 -35.27 -10.74
CA VAL A 89 8.18 -34.82 -9.40
C VAL A 89 7.57 -33.45 -9.16
N ASN A 90 6.64 -33.39 -8.23
CA ASN A 90 6.02 -32.16 -7.75
C ASN A 90 6.83 -31.62 -6.58
N ILE A 91 7.26 -30.37 -6.65
CA ILE A 91 7.98 -29.68 -5.57
C ILE A 91 7.17 -28.44 -5.21
N THR A 92 6.65 -28.42 -3.98
CA THR A 92 5.98 -27.26 -3.40
C THR A 92 6.99 -26.46 -2.59
N VAL A 93 7.12 -25.17 -2.91
CA VAL A 93 7.95 -24.23 -2.14
C VAL A 93 7.13 -23.69 -0.98
N ARG A 94 7.67 -23.75 0.23
CA ARG A 94 7.08 -23.19 1.44
C ARG A 94 7.65 -21.80 1.67
N ASP A 95 6.69 -20.92 1.97
CA ASP A 95 6.89 -19.52 2.31
C ASP A 95 7.72 -19.33 3.58
N LEU A 96 8.57 -18.31 3.57
CA LEU A 96 9.21 -17.71 4.73
C LEU A 96 8.86 -16.22 4.74
N ASN A 97 8.73 -15.61 5.93
CA ASN A 97 8.49 -14.17 6.05
C ASN A 97 9.76 -13.39 5.68
N ASP A 98 9.97 -13.17 4.39
CA ASP A 98 11.19 -12.62 3.83
C ASP A 98 10.98 -11.32 3.03
N ASN A 99 9.74 -10.91 2.83
CA ASN A 99 9.36 -9.59 2.35
C ASN A 99 8.76 -8.74 3.48
N SER A 100 8.78 -7.42 3.29
CA SER A 100 8.11 -6.49 4.22
C SER A 100 6.95 -5.84 3.47
N PRO A 101 5.87 -5.43 4.17
CA PRO A 101 4.79 -4.71 3.52
C PRO A 101 5.33 -3.46 2.85
N HIS A 102 4.94 -3.18 1.61
CA HIS A 102 5.35 -1.98 0.88
C HIS A 102 4.14 -1.12 0.55
N PHE A 103 4.20 0.16 0.91
CA PHE A 103 3.18 1.13 0.51
C PHE A 103 3.25 1.40 -0.99
N LEU A 104 2.09 1.49 -1.64
CA LEU A 104 2.03 1.78 -3.08
C LEU A 104 2.51 3.20 -3.41
N HIS A 105 2.44 4.12 -2.45
CA HIS A 105 2.97 5.48 -2.54
C HIS A 105 3.74 5.82 -1.26
N ALA A 106 4.96 6.34 -1.41
CA ALA A 106 5.88 6.57 -0.28
C ALA A 106 5.73 7.94 0.39
N VAL A 107 5.09 8.91 -0.27
CA VAL A 107 4.78 10.23 0.27
C VAL A 107 3.41 10.61 -0.25
N GLU A 108 2.46 10.77 0.66
CA GLU A 108 1.12 11.22 0.32
C GLU A 108 0.79 12.49 1.10
N SER A 109 0.03 13.36 0.46
CA SER A 109 -0.57 14.51 1.12
C SER A 109 -2.06 14.52 0.85
N VAL A 110 -2.82 14.97 1.84
CA VAL A 110 -4.26 15.15 1.72
C VAL A 110 -4.64 16.55 2.20
N ASN A 111 -5.53 17.19 1.45
CA ASN A 111 -6.14 18.44 1.83
C ASN A 111 -7.45 18.14 2.57
N VAL A 112 -7.57 18.68 3.78
CA VAL A 112 -8.75 18.57 4.63
C VAL A 112 -9.22 19.98 4.98
N VAL A 113 -10.46 20.12 5.38
CA VAL A 113 -11.01 21.40 5.85
C VAL A 113 -11.37 21.32 7.32
N GLU A 114 -11.28 22.45 8.03
CA GLU A 114 -11.39 22.46 9.48
C GLU A 114 -12.76 22.04 10.03
N ASN A 115 -13.82 22.28 9.25
CA ASN A 115 -15.20 21.99 9.65
C ASN A 115 -15.59 20.51 9.47
N TRP A 116 -14.65 19.64 9.09
CA TRP A 116 -14.89 18.20 9.04
C TRP A 116 -15.07 17.61 10.44
N ASN A 117 -16.19 16.94 10.62
CA ASN A 117 -16.54 16.31 11.89
C ASN A 117 -15.68 15.05 12.15
N THR A 118 -15.66 14.65 13.43
CA THR A 118 -15.09 13.37 13.83
C THR A 118 -15.79 12.21 13.11
N GLY A 119 -15.04 11.15 12.84
CA GLY A 119 -15.46 10.00 12.04
C GLY A 119 -15.31 10.18 10.53
N HIS A 120 -14.98 11.38 10.03
CA HIS A 120 -14.71 11.56 8.61
C HIS A 120 -13.43 10.83 8.19
N THR A 121 -13.52 9.96 7.20
CA THR A 121 -12.35 9.28 6.62
C THR A 121 -11.64 10.22 5.67
N ILE A 122 -10.39 10.54 5.97
CA ILE A 122 -9.58 11.51 5.22
C ILE A 122 -8.62 10.83 4.26
N PHE A 123 -8.25 9.58 4.54
CA PHE A 123 -7.20 8.91 3.80
C PHE A 123 -7.37 7.40 3.90
N GLN A 124 -6.87 6.68 2.90
CA GLN A 124 -6.94 5.22 2.84
C GLN A 124 -5.55 4.68 2.54
N ALA A 125 -4.84 4.25 3.58
CA ALA A 125 -3.53 3.64 3.42
C ALA A 125 -3.64 2.31 2.67
N LYS A 126 -2.64 2.04 1.84
CA LYS A 126 -2.56 0.79 1.09
C LYS A 126 -1.12 0.32 0.96
N ALA A 127 -0.81 -0.76 1.64
CA ALA A 127 0.40 -1.55 1.48
C ALA A 127 0.07 -2.95 0.99
N VAL A 128 1.06 -3.57 0.35
CA VAL A 128 0.99 -4.95 -0.15
C VAL A 128 2.19 -5.70 0.37
N ASP A 129 2.00 -6.96 0.73
CA ASP A 129 3.07 -7.88 1.07
C ASP A 129 2.90 -9.13 0.17
N PRO A 130 3.94 -9.55 -0.57
CA PRO A 130 3.84 -10.66 -1.52
C PRO A 130 3.85 -12.05 -0.86
N ASP A 131 4.19 -12.16 0.43
CA ASP A 131 4.34 -13.43 1.14
C ASP A 131 2.98 -14.16 1.32
N GLU A 132 3.01 -15.45 1.65
CA GLU A 132 1.82 -16.29 1.76
C GLU A 132 1.13 -16.17 3.13
N GLY A 133 -0.20 -16.04 3.12
CA GLY A 133 -1.01 -16.18 4.32
C GLY A 133 -0.74 -15.07 5.34
N ALA A 134 -0.33 -15.44 6.56
CA ALA A 134 -0.06 -14.49 7.64
C ALA A 134 1.17 -13.61 7.37
N ASN A 135 2.17 -14.16 6.66
CA ASN A 135 3.38 -13.44 6.28
C ASN A 135 3.05 -12.32 5.28
N GLY A 136 2.06 -12.54 4.40
CA GLY A 136 1.55 -11.49 3.50
C GLY A 136 0.40 -10.64 4.05
N GLN A 137 -0.06 -10.89 5.28
CA GLN A 137 -1.25 -10.23 5.81
C GLN A 137 -0.87 -8.92 6.50
N VAL A 138 -1.28 -7.81 5.90
CA VAL A 138 -0.96 -6.46 6.39
C VAL A 138 -1.93 -6.01 7.50
N ALA A 139 -1.37 -5.49 8.58
CA ALA A 139 -2.03 -4.75 9.66
C ALA A 139 -1.50 -3.31 9.73
N TYR A 140 -2.39 -2.34 9.88
CA TYR A 140 -2.05 -0.91 9.91
C TYR A 140 -2.11 -0.33 11.32
N SER A 141 -1.19 0.59 11.63
CA SER A 141 -1.18 1.33 12.88
C SER A 141 -0.60 2.74 12.71
N LEU A 142 -0.83 3.62 13.69
CA LEU A 142 -0.24 4.96 13.74
C LEU A 142 0.96 4.95 14.68
N LYS A 143 2.14 5.21 14.13
CA LYS A 143 3.39 5.34 14.91
C LYS A 143 3.55 6.76 15.46
N GLN A 144 3.13 7.77 14.68
CA GLN A 144 3.04 9.16 15.11
C GLN A 144 1.64 9.69 14.84
N ASN A 145 0.97 10.14 15.91
CA ASN A 145 -0.39 10.66 15.86
C ASN A 145 -0.44 12.04 16.56
N PRO A 146 -0.19 13.14 15.85
CA PRO A 146 -0.14 14.47 16.44
C PRO A 146 -1.49 14.83 17.06
N LYS A 147 -1.44 15.28 18.33
CA LYS A 147 -2.61 15.66 19.14
C LYS A 147 -3.67 14.55 19.31
N ASN A 148 -3.37 13.30 18.92
CA ASN A 148 -4.32 12.18 18.86
C ASN A 148 -5.60 12.48 18.06
N LEU A 149 -5.46 13.25 16.96
CA LEU A 149 -6.57 13.68 16.10
C LEU A 149 -6.95 12.67 15.02
N PHE A 150 -6.19 11.58 14.89
CA PHE A 150 -6.40 10.56 13.87
C PHE A 150 -6.58 9.18 14.48
N SER A 151 -7.33 8.34 13.79
CA SER A 151 -7.44 6.90 14.01
C SER A 151 -7.20 6.17 12.70
N ILE A 152 -6.73 4.94 12.77
CA ILE A 152 -6.59 4.07 11.59
C ILE A 152 -7.27 2.74 11.87
N ASP A 153 -8.04 2.26 10.91
CA ASP A 153 -8.57 0.90 10.95
C ASP A 153 -7.47 -0.10 10.56
N GLU A 154 -7.22 -1.07 11.45
CA GLU A 154 -6.10 -2.02 11.33
C GLU A 154 -6.15 -2.85 10.05
N ARG A 155 -7.34 -3.12 9.51
CA ARG A 155 -7.52 -4.02 8.37
C ARG A 155 -7.68 -3.28 7.05
N SER A 156 -8.53 -2.27 7.05
CA SER A 156 -8.80 -1.51 5.84
C SER A 156 -7.68 -0.52 5.57
N GLY A 157 -7.05 0.06 6.60
CA GLY A 157 -6.09 1.16 6.48
C GLY A 157 -6.76 2.54 6.41
N ALA A 158 -8.08 2.61 6.63
CA ALA A 158 -8.84 3.86 6.58
C ALA A 158 -8.47 4.75 7.77
N ILE A 159 -8.03 5.98 7.48
CA ILE A 159 -7.68 6.99 8.48
C ILE A 159 -8.83 7.95 8.63
N SER A 160 -9.30 8.12 9.87
CA SER A 160 -10.44 8.98 10.19
C SER A 160 -10.14 9.94 11.34
N LEU A 161 -10.80 11.10 11.32
CA LEU A 161 -10.65 12.12 12.35
C LEU A 161 -11.27 11.68 13.68
N THR A 162 -10.54 11.84 14.78
CA THR A 162 -11.02 11.62 16.15
C THR A 162 -11.21 12.94 16.91
N GLY A 163 -10.67 14.04 16.40
CA GLY A 163 -10.87 15.39 16.95
C GLY A 163 -11.02 16.43 15.84
N LEU A 164 -11.26 17.68 16.26
CA LEU A 164 -11.39 18.82 15.35
C LEU A 164 -10.01 19.29 14.88
N LEU A 165 -9.93 19.69 13.61
CA LEU A 165 -8.73 20.26 13.01
C LEU A 165 -8.65 21.76 13.34
N ASP A 166 -7.45 22.31 13.38
CA ASP A 166 -7.20 23.74 13.62
C ASP A 166 -6.40 24.32 12.46
N VAL A 167 -6.97 25.32 11.77
CA VAL A 167 -6.32 26.02 10.66
C VAL A 167 -4.98 26.65 11.08
N ASN A 168 -4.84 27.05 12.35
CA ASN A 168 -3.62 27.68 12.85
C ASN A 168 -2.42 26.72 12.90
N ASP A 169 -2.66 25.41 12.97
CA ASP A 169 -1.58 24.41 12.90
C ASP A 169 -1.06 24.23 11.46
N GLY A 170 -1.88 24.57 10.45
CA GLY A 170 -1.58 24.52 9.01
C GLY A 170 -1.44 23.10 8.44
N SER A 171 -0.67 22.22 9.06
CA SER A 171 -0.54 20.82 8.65
C SER A 171 -0.16 19.87 9.79
N TYR A 172 -0.61 18.63 9.68
CA TYR A 172 -0.25 17.54 10.58
C TYR A 172 0.57 16.48 9.84
N GLN A 173 1.63 15.99 10.47
CA GLN A 173 2.41 14.86 9.97
C GLN A 173 2.03 13.61 10.75
N VAL A 174 1.40 12.66 10.06
CA VAL A 174 0.95 11.38 10.61
C VAL A 174 1.87 10.29 10.07
N GLU A 175 2.58 9.57 10.95
CA GLU A 175 3.42 8.43 10.55
C GLU A 175 2.60 7.15 10.64
N ILE A 176 2.36 6.53 9.49
CA ILE A 176 1.57 5.31 9.35
C ILE A 176 2.53 4.14 9.21
N MET A 177 2.28 3.06 9.95
CA MET A 177 3.04 1.82 9.90
C MET A 177 2.15 0.71 9.34
N ALA A 178 2.69 -0.06 8.40
CA ALA A 178 2.12 -1.31 7.92
C ALA A 178 3.06 -2.44 8.37
N SER A 179 2.53 -3.44 9.04
CA SER A 179 3.28 -4.63 9.45
C SER A 179 2.58 -5.90 9.00
N ASP A 180 3.36 -6.94 8.72
CA ASP A 180 2.81 -8.27 8.48
C ASP A 180 2.41 -8.97 9.79
N LEU A 181 1.85 -10.17 9.69
CA LEU A 181 1.57 -11.03 10.85
C LEU A 181 2.55 -12.22 10.92
N GLY A 182 3.71 -12.09 10.26
CA GLY A 182 4.75 -13.10 10.21
C GLY A 182 5.62 -13.14 11.47
N VAL A 183 6.54 -14.11 11.52
CA VAL A 183 7.51 -14.26 12.63
C VAL A 183 8.92 -14.49 12.09
N PRO A 184 9.87 -13.56 12.30
CA PRO A 184 9.69 -12.25 12.92
C PRO A 184 8.79 -11.34 12.08
N GLU A 185 8.04 -10.46 12.73
CA GLU A 185 7.22 -9.44 12.06
C GLU A 185 8.13 -8.49 11.26
N ARG A 186 7.72 -8.15 10.04
CA ARG A 186 8.35 -7.10 9.25
C ARG A 186 7.38 -5.98 8.97
N PHE A 187 7.92 -4.79 8.76
CA PHE A 187 7.12 -3.58 8.66
C PHE A 187 7.77 -2.54 7.73
N SER A 188 6.94 -1.60 7.29
CA SER A 188 7.36 -0.35 6.69
C SER A 188 6.56 0.81 7.25
N SER A 189 7.01 2.04 7.00
CA SER A 189 6.32 3.24 7.46
C SER A 189 6.44 4.36 6.42
N PHE A 190 5.44 5.23 6.36
CA PHE A 190 5.48 6.46 5.59
C PHE A 190 4.81 7.60 6.34
N ILE A 191 5.09 8.84 5.91
CA ILE A 191 4.53 10.06 6.50
C ILE A 191 3.44 10.60 5.58
N LEU A 192 2.22 10.69 6.10
CA LEU A 192 1.10 11.40 5.50
C LEU A 192 1.11 12.86 5.97
N THR A 193 1.13 13.79 5.02
CA THR A 193 0.98 15.23 5.30
C THR A 193 -0.49 15.64 5.15
N VAL A 194 -1.15 15.95 6.25
CA VAL A 194 -2.54 16.42 6.27
C VAL A 194 -2.53 17.95 6.31
N SER A 195 -2.85 18.61 5.20
CA SER A 195 -2.91 20.07 5.10
C SER A 195 -4.32 20.57 5.37
N VAL A 196 -4.47 21.46 6.35
CA VAL A 196 -5.76 22.02 6.75
C VAL A 196 -6.01 23.32 5.99
N HIS A 197 -7.15 23.39 5.30
CA HIS A 197 -7.61 24.60 4.62
C HIS A 197 -8.79 25.21 5.35
N ASP A 198 -8.82 26.54 5.34
CA ASP A 198 -9.94 27.37 5.80
C ASP A 198 -11.14 27.23 4.85
N VAL A 199 -12.35 27.29 5.39
CA VAL A 199 -13.59 27.27 4.60
C VAL A 199 -14.20 28.66 4.66
N ASN A 200 -14.56 29.21 3.49
CA ASN A 200 -15.39 30.42 3.46
C ASN A 200 -16.83 30.04 3.84
N ASP A 201 -17.12 30.01 5.14
CA ASP A 201 -18.43 29.64 5.68
C ASP A 201 -19.15 30.77 6.42
N ASN A 202 -18.54 31.95 6.50
CA ASN A 202 -19.17 33.14 7.04
C ASN A 202 -19.43 34.15 5.91
N PRO A 203 -20.67 34.60 5.71
CA PRO A 203 -20.93 35.68 4.77
C PRO A 203 -20.52 37.04 5.38
N PRO A 204 -20.13 38.04 4.57
CA PRO A 204 -19.90 39.40 5.07
C PRO A 204 -21.18 39.98 5.70
N VAL A 205 -21.05 40.59 6.87
CA VAL A 205 -22.17 41.19 7.62
C VAL A 205 -21.91 42.68 7.84
N PHE A 206 -22.89 43.52 7.47
CA PHE A 206 -22.87 44.95 7.79
C PHE A 206 -22.97 45.19 9.31
N ASP A 207 -22.28 46.21 9.81
CA ASP A 207 -22.32 46.58 11.23
C ASP A 207 -23.67 47.20 11.66
N GLN A 208 -24.52 47.58 10.71
CA GLN A 208 -25.86 48.10 10.94
C GLN A 208 -26.89 47.45 10.01
N LEU A 209 -28.12 47.32 10.48
CA LEU A 209 -29.25 46.82 9.68
C LEU A 209 -29.75 47.83 8.64
N SER A 210 -29.49 49.12 8.87
CA SER A 210 -29.84 50.21 7.97
C SER A 210 -28.93 51.39 8.24
N TYR A 211 -28.53 52.09 7.18
CA TYR A 211 -27.73 53.31 7.26
C TYR A 211 -28.58 54.49 6.80
N GLU A 212 -28.61 55.56 7.60
CA GLU A 212 -29.29 56.81 7.28
C GLU A 212 -28.29 57.97 7.41
N VAL A 213 -28.24 58.84 6.40
CA VAL A 213 -27.29 59.94 6.33
C VAL A 213 -28.01 61.18 5.82
N VAL A 214 -27.83 62.30 6.52
CA VAL A 214 -28.29 63.62 6.06
C VAL A 214 -27.10 64.35 5.46
N ILE A 215 -27.24 64.79 4.21
CA ILE A 215 -26.19 65.46 3.45
C ILE A 215 -26.68 66.86 3.09
N SER A 216 -25.78 67.86 3.16
CA SER A 216 -26.06 69.23 2.74
C SER A 216 -26.16 69.34 1.22
N GLU A 217 -27.08 70.14 0.71
CA GLU A 217 -27.15 70.44 -0.73
C GLU A 217 -25.91 71.21 -1.25
N LEU A 218 -25.14 71.82 -0.34
CA LEU A 218 -23.91 72.54 -0.65
C LEU A 218 -22.67 71.63 -0.63
N GLU A 219 -22.86 70.32 -0.44
CA GLU A 219 -21.76 69.37 -0.34
C GLU A 219 -21.03 69.24 -1.70
N PRO A 220 -19.70 69.43 -1.76
CA PRO A 220 -18.96 69.42 -3.02
C PRO A 220 -18.95 68.05 -3.72
N VAL A 221 -18.84 68.07 -5.05
CA VAL A 221 -18.62 66.85 -5.86
C VAL A 221 -17.32 66.15 -5.41
N ASN A 222 -17.37 64.82 -5.32
CA ASN A 222 -16.29 63.95 -4.82
C ASN A 222 -15.99 64.09 -3.33
N SER A 223 -16.84 64.74 -2.53
CA SER A 223 -16.70 64.67 -1.09
C SER A 223 -16.97 63.26 -0.58
N ARG A 224 -16.24 62.86 0.47
CA ARG A 224 -16.44 61.59 1.16
C ARG A 224 -17.30 61.85 2.40
N PHE A 225 -18.60 61.71 2.23
CA PHE A 225 -19.58 62.06 3.27
C PHE A 225 -20.01 60.85 4.13
N PHE A 226 -19.80 59.62 3.65
CA PHE A 226 -20.21 58.42 4.37
C PHE A 226 -19.39 57.19 3.97
N SER A 227 -19.29 56.22 4.89
CA SER A 227 -18.75 54.89 4.62
C SER A 227 -19.63 53.86 5.30
N VAL A 228 -19.96 52.80 4.57
CA VAL A 228 -20.51 51.57 5.16
C VAL A 228 -19.36 50.68 5.63
N TYR A 229 -19.64 49.84 6.61
CA TYR A 229 -18.67 48.87 7.11
C TYR A 229 -19.34 47.50 7.23
N ALA A 230 -18.77 46.51 6.56
CA ALA A 230 -19.07 45.11 6.75
C ALA A 230 -17.82 44.39 7.28
N SER A 231 -18.04 43.35 8.07
CA SER A 231 -17.01 42.43 8.53
C SER A 231 -17.38 41.01 8.16
N ASP A 232 -16.35 40.23 7.85
CA ASP A 232 -16.41 38.80 7.62
C ASP A 232 -15.60 38.12 8.72
N LYS A 233 -16.03 36.95 9.17
CA LYS A 233 -15.33 36.19 10.21
C LYS A 233 -14.27 35.25 9.64
N ASP A 234 -14.29 35.01 8.34
CA ASP A 234 -13.31 34.16 7.68
C ASP A 234 -11.94 34.84 7.57
N SER A 235 -10.89 34.04 7.48
CA SER A 235 -9.51 34.54 7.47
C SER A 235 -8.92 34.65 6.06
N GLY A 236 -7.89 35.48 5.89
CA GLY A 236 -7.18 35.61 4.62
C GLY A 236 -8.09 36.08 3.47
N THR A 237 -7.98 35.44 2.31
CA THR A 237 -8.77 35.78 1.12
C THR A 237 -10.26 35.48 1.27
N ASN A 238 -10.64 34.59 2.19
CA ASN A 238 -12.04 34.26 2.41
C ASN A 238 -12.80 35.40 3.12
N GLY A 239 -12.10 36.22 3.91
CA GLY A 239 -12.68 37.40 4.57
C GLY A 239 -12.51 38.72 3.81
N GLU A 240 -12.06 38.70 2.55
CA GLU A 240 -11.91 39.92 1.74
C GLU A 240 -13.29 40.43 1.25
N ILE A 241 -13.60 41.69 1.57
CA ILE A 241 -14.90 42.29 1.27
C ILE A 241 -14.79 43.30 0.13
N ALA A 242 -15.67 43.16 -0.86
CA ALA A 242 -15.87 44.12 -1.94
C ALA A 242 -17.27 44.76 -1.85
N TYR A 243 -17.35 46.08 -2.04
CA TYR A 243 -18.59 46.84 -1.99
C TYR A 243 -19.03 47.24 -3.40
N ASN A 244 -20.32 47.09 -3.69
CA ASN A 244 -20.91 47.56 -4.94
C ASN A 244 -22.28 48.19 -4.69
N ILE A 245 -22.60 49.25 -5.42
CA ILE A 245 -23.93 49.88 -5.39
C ILE A 245 -24.77 49.21 -6.47
N ILE A 246 -25.81 48.50 -6.06
CA ILE A 246 -26.63 47.68 -6.97
C ILE A 246 -27.83 48.44 -7.56
N GLU A 247 -28.40 49.40 -6.82
CA GLU A 247 -29.61 50.14 -7.21
C GLU A 247 -29.65 51.53 -6.55
N GLY A 248 -30.63 52.36 -6.91
CA GLY A 248 -30.89 53.67 -6.28
C GLY A 248 -29.91 54.79 -6.65
N ASN A 249 -28.82 54.46 -7.34
CA ASN A 249 -27.84 55.41 -7.87
C ASN A 249 -28.04 55.66 -9.37
N THR A 250 -29.31 55.88 -9.76
CA THR A 250 -29.67 56.26 -11.13
C THR A 250 -30.07 57.73 -11.12
N GLY A 251 -29.14 58.59 -11.47
CA GLY A 251 -29.38 60.01 -11.73
C GLY A 251 -29.16 60.30 -13.21
N ASP A 252 -30.14 60.95 -13.83
CA ASP A 252 -30.05 61.49 -15.19
C ASP A 252 -28.79 62.36 -15.33
N ALA A 253 -27.92 61.98 -16.27
CA ALA A 253 -26.75 62.76 -16.63
C ALA A 253 -27.13 64.11 -17.27
#